data_AF-A0A942K359-F1
#
_entry.id   AF-A0A942K359-F1
#
_cell.length_a   1.000
_cell.length_b   1.000
_cell.length_c   1.000
_cell.angle_alpha   90.00
_cell.angle_beta   90.00
_cell.angle_gamma   90.00
#
_symmetry.space_group_name_H-M   'P 1'
#
loop_
_entity.id
_entity.type
_entity.pdbx_description
1 polymer ?
#
loop_
_entity_poly.entity_id
_entity_poly.type
_entity_poly.pdbx_seq_one_letter_code
_entity_poly.pdbx_strand_id
1 'polypeptide(L)' 'MTEIKIEHNPSEARLQELAVADWPIWEKEVSKFPIDFDETETAYVLEGEILVTPKGGQPVRILP' A
#
# COMPACT_ATOMS: atom_id res chain seq x y z
N MET A 1 -2.16 -17.59 -2.75
CA MET A 1 -3.07 -16.49 -3.10
C MET A 1 -2.44 -15.24 -2.54
N THR A 2 -2.02 -14.30 -3.39
CA THR A 2 -1.54 -12.99 -2.97
C THR A 2 -2.75 -12.19 -2.48
N GLU A 3 -2.91 -12.12 -1.17
CA GLU A 3 -4.00 -11.38 -0.52
C GLU A 3 -3.54 -9.95 -0.25
N ILE A 4 -4.14 -8.98 -0.95
CA ILE A 4 -3.94 -7.56 -0.64
C ILE A 4 -4.91 -7.21 0.48
N LYS A 5 -4.38 -6.73 1.62
CA LYS A 5 -5.18 -6.25 2.75
C LYS A 5 -5.16 -4.73 2.77
N ILE A 6 -6.34 -4.14 2.94
CA ILE A 6 -6.50 -2.70 3.06
C ILE A 6 -7.21 -2.42 4.38
N GLU A 7 -6.57 -1.61 5.21
CA GLU A 7 -7.17 -1.03 6.42
C GLU A 7 -7.51 0.43 6.11
N HIS A 8 -8.80 0.75 6.02
CA HIS A 8 -9.27 2.11 5.77
C HIS A 8 -9.38 2.88 7.08
N ASN A 9 -8.91 4.14 7.07
CA ASN A 9 -8.95 5.05 8.21
C ASN A 9 -8.45 4.41 9.52
N PRO A 10 -7.21 3.87 9.54
CA PRO A 10 -6.64 3.31 10.77
C PRO A 10 -6.63 4.36 11.88
N SER A 11 -6.88 3.91 13.11
CA SER A 11 -6.84 4.80 14.27
C SER A 11 -5.42 5.31 14.55
N GLU A 12 -5.30 6.45 15.23
CA GLU A 12 -4.00 6.98 15.65
C GLU A 12 -3.21 5.98 16.50
N ALA A 13 -3.89 5.23 17.39
CA ALA A 13 -3.27 4.17 18.18
C ALA A 13 -2.68 3.05 17.31
N ARG A 14 -3.36 2.68 16.21
CA ARG A 14 -2.88 1.69 15.25
C ARG A 14 -1.65 2.19 14.49
N LEU A 15 -1.66 3.46 14.07
CA LEU A 15 -0.53 4.10 13.40
C LEU A 15 0.69 4.18 14.32
N GLN A 16 0.48 4.51 15.60
CA GLN A 16 1.54 4.50 16.62
C GLN A 16 2.08 3.09 16.88
N GLU A 17 1.21 2.07 16.98
CA GLU A 17 1.62 0.66 17.15
C GLU A 17 2.52 0.19 16.01
N LEU A 18 2.23 0.61 14.77
CA LEU A 18 3.00 0.27 13.58
C LEU A 18 4.25 1.14 13.39
N ALA A 19 4.42 2.20 14.19
CA ALA A 19 5.48 3.19 14.05
C ALA A 19 5.59 3.75 12.62
N VAL A 20 4.45 3.99 11.94
CA VAL A 20 4.43 4.46 10.54
C VAL A 20 5.19 5.77 10.32
N ALA A 21 5.34 6.59 11.36
CA ALA A 21 6.08 7.84 11.31
C ALA A 21 7.60 7.64 11.08
N ASP A 22 8.12 6.45 11.38
CA ASP A 22 9.53 6.09 11.19
C ASP A 22 9.79 5.38 9.86
N TRP A 23 8.74 5.08 9.08
CA TRP A 23 8.89 4.39 7.80
C TRP A 23 9.49 5.32 6.74
N PRO A 24 10.32 4.78 5.82
CA PRO A 24 10.86 5.59 4.73
C PRO A 24 9.74 6.09 3.82
N ILE A 25 9.81 7.37 3.45
CA ILE A 25 8.90 7.94 2.46
C ILE A 25 9.34 7.48 1.07
N TRP A 26 8.38 6.98 0.30
CA TRP A 26 8.56 6.64 -1.11
C TRP A 26 7.60 7.45 -1.96
N GLU A 27 8.11 8.04 -3.04
CA GLU A 27 7.34 8.89 -3.96
C GLU A 27 7.51 8.41 -5.40
N LYS A 28 6.46 8.58 -6.21
CA LYS A 28 6.47 8.21 -7.62
C LYS A 28 5.50 9.05 -8.43
N GLU A 29 5.92 9.43 -9.62
CA GLU A 29 5.04 10.05 -10.61
C GLU A 29 4.05 9.05 -11.21
N VAL A 30 2.94 9.58 -11.77
CA VAL A 30 1.92 8.77 -12.43
C VAL A 30 2.56 7.88 -13.49
N SER A 31 2.59 6.58 -13.22
CA SER A 31 3.25 5.59 -14.07
C SER A 31 2.62 4.22 -13.87
N LYS A 32 2.85 3.32 -14.83
CA LYS A 32 2.39 1.93 -14.79
C LYS A 32 3.57 1.01 -15.05
N PHE A 33 3.87 0.14 -14.10
CA PHE A 33 4.98 -0.79 -14.19
C PHE A 33 4.66 -2.10 -13.45
N PRO A 34 5.24 -3.23 -13.85
CA PRO A 34 5.19 -4.44 -13.05
C PRO A 34 6.07 -4.28 -11.81
N ILE A 35 5.57 -4.74 -10.67
CA ILE A 35 6.33 -4.87 -9.43
C ILE A 35 6.11 -6.28 -8.88
N ASP A 36 7.19 -6.92 -8.44
CA ASP A 36 7.15 -8.18 -7.73
C ASP A 36 7.65 -7.91 -6.30
N PHE A 37 6.92 -8.39 -5.30
CA PHE A 37 7.27 -8.27 -3.89
C PHE A 37 7.87 -9.59 -3.43
N ASP A 38 9.15 -9.58 -3.06
CA ASP A 38 9.85 -10.77 -2.56
C ASP A 38 9.38 -11.16 -1.15
N GLU A 39 8.87 -10.19 -0.40
CA GLU A 39 8.36 -10.33 0.95
C GLU A 39 7.10 -9.46 1.16
N THR A 40 6.42 -9.67 2.30
CA THR A 40 5.21 -8.90 2.61
C THR A 40 5.58 -7.46 2.93
N GLU A 41 5.24 -6.54 2.03
CA GLU A 41 5.37 -5.11 2.31
C GLU A 41 4.10 -4.54 2.95
N THR A 42 4.30 -3.58 3.85
CA THR A 42 3.23 -2.75 4.40
C THR A 42 3.56 -1.30 4.10
N ALA A 43 2.59 -0.59 3.53
CA ALA A 43 2.72 0.82 3.19
C ALA A 43 1.53 1.60 3.74
N TYR A 44 1.78 2.83 4.18
CA TYR A 44 0.75 3.78 4.56
C TYR A 44 0.66 4.84 3.47
N VAL A 45 -0.50 4.94 2.81
CA VAL A 45 -0.70 5.86 1.68
C VAL A 45 -0.98 7.25 2.24
N LEU A 46 -0.05 8.18 2.00
CA LEU A 46 -0.19 9.58 2.44
C LEU A 46 -1.02 10.39 1.44
N GLU A 47 -0.74 10.24 0.15
CA GLU A 47 -1.38 10.99 -0.93
C GLU A 47 -1.42 10.16 -2.22
N GLY A 48 -2.32 10.53 -3.14
CA GLY A 48 -2.41 9.94 -4.49
C GLY A 48 -3.39 8.78 -4.61
N GLU A 49 -3.22 7.97 -5.65
CA GLU A 49 -4.05 6.80 -5.96
C GLU A 49 -3.19 5.67 -6.51
N ILE A 50 -3.41 4.45 -6.02
CA ILE A 50 -2.71 3.25 -6.48
C ILE A 50 -3.74 2.24 -7.02
N LEU A 51 -3.50 1.73 -8.22
CA LEU A 51 -4.25 0.62 -8.80
C LEU A 51 -3.34 -0.60 -8.96
N VAL A 52 -3.54 -1.61 -8.12
CA VAL A 52 -2.77 -2.85 -8.16
C VAL A 52 -3.57 -3.92 -8.89
N THR A 53 -2.97 -4.57 -9.89
CA THR A 53 -3.57 -5.73 -10.57
C THR A 53 -2.72 -6.98 -10.28
N PRO A 54 -3.13 -7.82 -9.32
CA PRO A 54 -2.42 -9.07 -9.02
C PRO A 54 -2.44 -10.03 -10.22
N LYS A 55 -1.39 -10.84 -10.37
CA LYS A 55 -1.35 -11.92 -11.36
C LYS A 55 -2.51 -12.89 -11.10
N GLY A 56 -3.47 -12.95 -12.01
CA GLY A 56 -4.67 -13.79 -11.89
C GLY A 56 -5.74 -13.28 -10.92
N GLY A 57 -5.64 -12.04 -10.44
CA GLY A 57 -6.61 -11.40 -9.55
C GLY A 57 -7.39 -10.26 -10.22
N GLN A 58 -8.37 -9.73 -9.49
CA GLN A 58 -9.06 -8.50 -9.88
C GLN A 58 -8.24 -7.27 -9.47
N PRO A 59 -8.32 -6.17 -10.23
CA PRO A 59 -7.71 -4.90 -9.83
C PRO A 59 -8.23 -4.43 -8.47
N VAL A 60 -7.32 -3.93 -7.64
CA VAL A 60 -7.60 -3.37 -6.32
C VAL A 60 -7.17 -1.91 -6.34
N ARG A 61 -8.13 -1.02 -6.05
CA ARG A 61 -7.91 0.43 -5.98
C ARG A 61 -7.67 0.82 -4.52
N ILE A 62 -6.58 1.52 -4.27
CA ILE A 62 -6.16 1.99 -2.94
C ILE A 62 -6.13 3.51 -2.97
N LEU A 63 -6.79 4.13 -1.99
CA LEU A 63 -6.89 5.57 -1.78
C LEU A 63 -6.47 5.87 -0.33
N PRO A 64 -5.87 7.04 -0.05
CA PRO A 64 -5.53 7.49 1.29
C PRO A 64 -6.78 7.67 2.18
#